data_AF-A0A1S8B3P4-F1
#
_entry.id   AF-A0A1S8B3P4-F1
#
_cell.length_a   1.000
_cell.length_b   1.000
_cell.length_c   1.000
_cell.angle_alpha   90.00
_cell.angle_beta   90.00
_cell.angle_gamma   90.00
#
_symmetry.space_group_name_H-M   'P 1'
#
loop_
_entity.id
_entity.type
_entity.pdbx_description
1 polymer ?
#
loop_
_entity_poly.entity_id
_entity_poly.type
_entity_poly.pdbx_seq_one_letter_code
_entity_poly.pdbx_strand_id
1 'polypeptide(L)'
;MLFKRKVRREQELELERQYNSMRNACEALRLMDENGMPGPESARNVGRLYKTSMMKDGIWDGFPIEYARPQVDTPPKDGWNHEWKR
;
A
#
# COMPACT_ATOMS: atom_id res chain seq x y z
N MET A 1 24.14 -8.65 20.85
CA MET A 1 23.10 -9.49 20.21
C MET A 1 23.10 -9.28 18.68
N LEU A 2 23.84 -10.09 17.93
CA LEU A 2 23.99 -9.93 16.47
C LEU A 2 22.71 -10.26 15.68
N PHE A 3 21.98 -11.31 16.08
CA PHE A 3 20.74 -11.74 15.42
C PHE A 3 19.68 -10.64 15.37
N LYS A 4 19.33 -10.03 16.52
CA LYS A 4 18.34 -8.94 16.57
C LYS A 4 18.71 -7.76 15.69
N ARG A 5 20.01 -7.43 15.58
CA ARG A 5 20.51 -6.36 14.71
C ARG A 5 20.32 -6.71 13.23
N LYS A 6 20.58 -7.96 12.83
CA LYS A 6 20.35 -8.44 11.47
C LYS A 6 18.86 -8.37 11.10
N VAL A 7 17.98 -8.90 11.95
CA VAL A 7 16.53 -8.88 11.73
C VAL A 7 16.01 -7.44 11.58
N ARG A 8 16.42 -6.52 12.47
CA ARG A 8 16.04 -5.11 12.35
C ARG A 8 16.50 -4.52 11.03
N ARG A 9 17.75 -4.77 10.63
CA ARG A 9 18.31 -4.25 9.37
C ARG A 9 17.54 -4.77 8.16
N GLU A 10 17.15 -6.04 8.16
CA GLU A 10 16.32 -6.65 7.12
C GLU A 10 14.93 -6.00 7.04
N GLN A 11 14.28 -5.76 8.18
CA GLN A 11 13.00 -5.05 8.24
C GLN A 11 13.10 -3.62 7.71
N GLU A 12 14.14 -2.88 8.09
CA GLU A 12 14.38 -1.52 7.61
C GLU A 12 14.61 -1.49 6.08
N LEU A 13 15.37 -2.44 5.55
CA LEU A 13 15.59 -2.59 4.11
C LEU A 13 14.29 -2.88 3.36
N GLU A 14 13.45 -3.75 3.91
CA GLU A 14 12.18 -4.10 3.28
C GLU A 14 11.21 -2.92 3.28
N LEU A 15 11.15 -2.16 4.37
CA LEU A 15 10.38 -0.91 4.43
C LEU A 15 10.89 0.13 3.42
N GLU A 16 12.21 0.29 3.29
CA GLU A 16 12.84 1.17 2.29
C GLU A 16 12.50 0.72 0.87
N ARG A 17 12.55 -0.58 0.59
CA ARG A 17 12.16 -1.16 -0.71
C ARG A 17 10.71 -0.85 -1.06
N GLN A 18 9.80 -1.08 -0.12
CA GLN A 18 8.37 -0.80 -0.29
C GLN A 18 8.13 0.70 -0.52
N TYR A 19 8.75 1.57 0.29
CA TYR A 19 8.68 3.02 0.12
C TYR A 19 9.14 3.46 -1.26
N ASN A 20 10.31 3.00 -1.70
CA ASN A 20 10.86 3.33 -3.01
C ASN A 20 9.96 2.85 -4.15
N SER A 21 9.37 1.66 -4.02
CA SER A 21 8.40 1.13 -4.99
C SER A 21 7.14 1.99 -5.06
N MET A 22 6.56 2.36 -3.92
CA MET A 22 5.38 3.23 -3.86
C MET A 22 5.68 4.62 -4.42
N ARG A 23 6.84 5.20 -4.08
CA ARG A 23 7.30 6.50 -4.61
C ARG A 23 7.39 6.47 -6.12
N ASN A 24 8.04 5.45 -6.70
CA ASN A 24 8.18 5.32 -8.15
C ASN A 24 6.81 5.17 -8.84
N ALA A 25 5.89 4.40 -8.27
CA ALA A 25 4.53 4.27 -8.79
C ALA A 25 3.77 5.61 -8.75
N CYS A 26 3.93 6.40 -7.68
CA CYS A 26 3.32 7.72 -7.56
C CYS A 26 3.89 8.72 -8.56
N GLU A 27 5.22 8.71 -8.79
CA GLU A 27 5.84 9.53 -9.84
C GLU A 27 5.33 9.16 -11.24
N ALA A 28 5.12 7.88 -11.51
CA ALA A 28 4.50 7.45 -12.77
C ALA A 28 3.07 8.00 -12.89
N LEU A 29 2.25 7.89 -11.84
CA LEU A 29 0.89 8.45 -11.82
C LEU A 29 0.85 9.97 -12.00
N ARG A 30 1.91 10.68 -11.59
CA ARG A 30 2.02 12.15 -11.73
C ARG A 30 2.09 12.56 -13.20
N LEU A 31 2.69 11.73 -14.04
CA LEU A 31 2.93 11.96 -15.47
C LEU A 31 1.88 11.30 -16.38
N MET A 32 0.98 10.49 -15.81
CA MET A 32 -0.09 9.82 -16.55
C MET A 32 -1.27 10.75 -16.80
N ASP A 33 -1.85 10.63 -17.98
CA ASP A 33 -3.12 11.21 -18.39
C ASP A 33 -4.32 10.36 -17.92
N GLU A 34 -5.52 10.73 -18.33
CA GLU A 34 -6.76 10.02 -17.95
C GLU A 34 -6.90 8.62 -18.56
N ASN A 35 -6.16 8.32 -19.62
CA ASN A 35 -6.16 7.02 -20.30
C ASN A 35 -5.03 6.10 -19.78
N GLY A 36 -4.28 6.55 -18.77
CA GLY A 36 -3.15 5.81 -18.20
C GLY A 36 -1.88 5.88 -19.06
N MET A 37 -1.81 6.82 -20.00
CA MET A 37 -0.66 7.03 -20.88
C MET A 37 0.18 8.21 -20.41
N PRO A 38 1.51 8.19 -20.57
CA PRO A 38 2.34 9.36 -20.30
C PRO A 38 1.94 10.52 -21.22
N GLY A 39 1.62 11.67 -20.64
CA GLY A 39 1.25 12.88 -21.37
C GLY A 39 2.22 14.04 -21.08
N PRO A 40 2.23 15.10 -21.91
CA PRO A 40 2.95 16.31 -21.57
C PRO A 40 2.38 16.89 -20.26
N GLU A 41 3.23 17.34 -19.34
CA GLU A 41 2.81 17.84 -18.02
C GLU A 41 1.79 19.01 -18.10
N SER A 42 1.76 19.73 -19.23
CA SER A 42 0.81 20.81 -19.50
C SER A 42 -0.60 20.34 -19.89
N ALA A 43 -0.79 19.05 -20.15
CA ALA A 43 -2.10 18.50 -20.50
C ALA A 43 -3.04 18.53 -19.27
N ARG A 44 -4.26 19.01 -19.50
CA ARG A 44 -5.26 19.33 -18.46
C ARG A 44 -5.52 18.20 -17.45
N ASN A 45 -5.47 16.95 -17.90
CA ASN A 45 -5.85 15.79 -17.11
C ASN A 45 -4.64 15.01 -16.54
N VAL A 46 -3.40 15.43 -16.83
CA VAL A 46 -2.20 14.78 -16.31
C VAL A 46 -2.10 14.96 -14.80
N GLY A 47 -1.72 13.88 -14.11
CA GLY A 47 -1.56 13.88 -12.65
C GLY A 47 -2.87 13.93 -11.86
N ARG A 48 -4.03 13.81 -12.52
CA ARG A 48 -5.33 13.69 -11.83
C ARG A 48 -5.36 12.49 -10.88
N LEU A 49 -4.94 11.31 -11.36
CA LEU A 49 -4.92 10.08 -10.56
C LEU A 49 -3.98 10.21 -9.36
N TYR A 50 -2.81 10.82 -9.55
CA TYR A 50 -1.88 11.14 -8.47
C TYR A 50 -2.55 12.00 -7.39
N LYS A 51 -3.19 13.11 -7.75
CA LYS A 51 -3.90 13.98 -6.80
C LYS A 51 -4.97 13.23 -6.01
N THR A 52 -5.78 12.39 -6.69
CA THR A 52 -6.79 11.57 -6.03
C THR A 52 -6.17 10.56 -5.06
N SER A 53 -5.08 9.88 -5.44
CA SER A 53 -4.40 8.92 -4.55
C SER A 53 -3.77 9.55 -3.30
N MET A 54 -3.47 10.86 -3.35
CA MET A 54 -2.86 11.59 -2.24
C MET A 54 -3.86 12.17 -1.25
N MET A 55 -5.16 12.12 -1.56
CA MET A 55 -6.21 12.52 -0.63
C MET A 55 -6.14 11.69 0.65
N LYS A 56 -6.40 12.33 1.79
CA LYS A 56 -6.30 11.69 3.12
C LYS A 56 -7.66 11.39 3.73
N ASP A 57 -8.68 11.30 2.89
CA ASP A 57 -10.06 11.08 3.30
C ASP A 57 -10.20 9.68 3.91
N GLY A 58 -10.82 9.59 5.09
CA GLY A 58 -11.07 8.33 5.81
C GLY A 58 -9.84 7.62 6.40
N ILE A 59 -8.62 8.15 6.23
CA ILE A 59 -7.40 7.49 6.73
C ILE A 59 -7.35 7.44 8.26
N TRP A 60 -7.94 8.44 8.92
CA TRP A 60 -7.95 8.55 10.38
C TRP A 60 -9.08 7.73 11.05
N ASP A 61 -9.98 7.14 10.26
CA ASP A 61 -11.05 6.26 10.77
C ASP A 61 -10.51 4.89 11.23
N GLY A 62 -9.23 4.63 10.97
CA GLY A 62 -8.54 3.41 11.34
C GLY A 62 -8.70 2.32 10.30
N PHE A 63 -8.56 1.08 10.74
CA PHE A 63 -8.65 -0.11 9.89
C PHE A 63 -9.84 -0.97 10.32
N PRO A 64 -10.48 -1.72 9.39
CA PRO A 64 -11.61 -2.56 9.77
C PRO A 64 -11.19 -3.62 10.80
N ILE A 65 -11.97 -3.76 11.86
CA ILE A 65 -11.65 -4.59 13.03
C ILE A 65 -11.44 -6.07 12.65
N GLU A 66 -12.05 -6.53 11.57
CA GLU A 66 -11.91 -7.88 11.05
C GLU A 66 -10.49 -8.20 10.59
N TYR A 67 -9.71 -7.19 10.18
CA TYR A 67 -8.30 -7.31 9.83
C TYR A 67 -7.36 -7.18 11.05
N ALA A 68 -7.88 -6.84 12.23
CA ALA A 68 -7.10 -6.76 13.48
C ALA A 68 -6.66 -8.12 14.04
N ARG A 69 -6.77 -9.20 13.27
CA ARG A 69 -6.52 -10.55 13.75
C ARG A 69 -5.02 -10.78 13.94
N PRO A 70 -4.54 -11.07 15.16
CA PRO A 70 -3.15 -11.41 15.37
C PRO A 70 -2.82 -12.75 14.73
N GLN A 71 -1.54 -12.95 14.42
CA GLN A 71 -1.02 -14.27 14.05
C GLN A 71 -1.08 -15.19 15.26
N VAL A 72 -1.53 -16.43 15.03
CA VAL A 72 -1.68 -17.48 16.06
C VAL A 72 -0.80 -18.68 15.73
N ASP A 73 -0.39 -19.42 16.75
CA ASP A 73 0.55 -20.55 16.58
C ASP A 73 -0.02 -21.71 15.74
N THR A 74 -1.33 -21.95 15.84
CA THR A 74 -2.04 -22.96 15.05
C THR A 74 -3.31 -22.37 14.42
N PRO A 75 -3.66 -22.78 13.19
CA PRO A 75 -4.85 -22.26 12.52
C PRO A 75 -6.13 -22.74 13.25
N PRO A 76 -7.22 -21.96 13.20
CA PRO A 76 -8.51 -22.44 13.69
C PRO A 76 -9.06 -23.51 12.75
N LYS A 77 -10.05 -24.28 13.24
CA LYS A 77 -10.71 -25.35 12.46
C LYS A 77 -11.25 -24.82 11.12
N ASP A 78 -11.88 -23.65 11.15
CA ASP A 78 -12.38 -22.93 9.99
C ASP A 78 -11.48 -21.70 9.72
N GLY A 79 -10.35 -21.93 9.05
CA GLY A 79 -9.29 -20.93 8.80
C GLY A 79 -9.69 -19.73 7.94
N TRP A 80 -10.63 -19.93 7.01
CA TRP A 80 -11.09 -18.91 6.08
C TRP A 80 -12.57 -19.07 5.77
N ASN A 81 -13.31 -17.96 5.76
CA ASN A 81 -14.73 -17.97 5.42
C ASN A 81 -14.94 -17.88 3.90
N HIS A 82 -15.06 -19.02 3.23
CA HIS A 82 -15.37 -19.09 1.80
C HIS A 82 -16.81 -18.67 1.45
N GLU A 83 -17.71 -18.61 2.44
CA GLU A 83 -19.12 -18.28 2.27
C GLU A 83 -19.42 -16.79 2.49
N TRP A 84 -18.40 -15.95 2.66
CA TRP A 84 -18.57 -14.52 2.87
C TRP A 84 -19.40 -13.88 1.74
N LYS A 85 -20.42 -13.10 2.13
CA LYS A 85 -21.31 -12.35 1.23
C LYS A 85 -21.31 -10.88 1.63
N ARG A 86 -21.53 -10.02 0.64
CA ARG A 86 -21.53 -8.56 0.76
C ARG A 86 -22.81 -8.01 1.36
#